data_AF-A0A0P7XPG4-F1
#
_entry.id   AF-A0A0P7XPG4-F1
#
_cell.length_a   1.000
_cell.length_b   1.000
_cell.length_c   1.000
_cell.angle_alpha   90.00
_cell.angle_beta   90.00
_cell.angle_gamma   90.00
#
_symmetry.space_group_name_H-M   'P 1'
#
loop_
_entity.id
_entity.type
_entity.pdbx_description
1 polymer ?
#
loop_
_entity_poly.entity_id
_entity_poly.type
_entity_poly.pdbx_seq_one_letter_code
_entity_poly.pdbx_strand_id
1 'polypeptide(L)'
;VKTFGQLAGKDGTKLLEYVELVDGVYLNDIMLQINPKSDIQRTNKKVNNDSTLRIQNLSILIRQIKSYYQVSGRCHLWCFATLCST
;
A
#
# COMPACT_ATOMS: atom_id res chain seq x y z
N VAL A 1 19.52 -9.60 -6.64
CA VAL A 1 18.24 -8.98 -6.22
C VAL A 1 17.96 -9.44 -4.80
N LYS A 2 17.86 -8.54 -3.82
CA LYS A 2 17.45 -8.89 -2.45
C LYS A 2 15.94 -9.18 -2.50
N THR A 3 15.60 -10.46 -2.52
CA THR A 3 14.22 -10.92 -2.39
C THR A 3 13.85 -10.92 -0.92
N PHE A 4 12.73 -10.29 -0.55
CA PHE A 4 12.19 -10.28 0.82
C PHE A 4 11.65 -11.65 1.29
N GLY A 5 12.06 -12.75 0.64
CA GLY A 5 11.59 -14.12 0.90
C GLY A 5 12.06 -14.72 2.23
N GLN A 6 12.41 -13.88 3.20
CA GLN A 6 12.78 -14.29 4.55
C GLN A 6 12.26 -13.25 5.54
N LEU A 7 10.93 -13.08 5.59
CA LEU A 7 10.27 -12.41 6.71
C LEU A 7 10.27 -13.31 7.96
N ALA A 8 10.21 -14.62 7.77
CA ALA A 8 10.38 -15.62 8.82
C ALA A 8 11.66 -16.45 8.57
N GLY A 9 12.54 -16.47 9.56
CA GLY A 9 13.66 -17.41 9.60
C GLY A 9 13.15 -18.84 9.46
N LYS A 10 13.98 -19.67 8.83
CA LYS A 10 13.85 -21.13 8.72
C LYS A 10 13.05 -21.69 9.90
N ASP A 11 11.94 -22.34 9.59
CA ASP A 11 11.22 -23.28 10.45
C ASP A 11 10.02 -22.73 11.26
N GLY A 12 9.68 -21.44 11.16
CA GLY A 12 8.53 -20.81 11.84
C GLY A 12 7.35 -20.42 10.94
N THR A 13 6.56 -21.42 10.49
CA THR A 13 5.22 -21.34 9.87
C THR A 13 4.91 -20.21 8.86
N LYS A 14 4.81 -20.55 7.57
CA LYS A 14 4.23 -19.71 6.48
C LYS A 14 2.91 -19.01 6.85
N LEU A 15 2.18 -19.55 7.83
CA LEU A 15 0.96 -18.97 8.36
C LEU A 15 1.19 -17.64 9.08
N LEU A 16 2.27 -17.51 9.86
CA LEU A 16 2.59 -16.25 10.55
C LEU A 16 2.96 -15.15 9.55
N GLU A 17 3.78 -15.49 8.55
CA GLU A 17 4.10 -14.58 7.45
C GLU A 17 2.83 -14.13 6.70
N TYR A 18 1.91 -15.07 6.42
CA TYR A 18 0.63 -14.71 5.80
C TYR A 18 -0.21 -13.78 6.70
N VAL A 19 -0.25 -14.02 8.00
CA VAL A 19 -1.00 -13.19 8.95
C VAL A 19 -0.48 -11.75 9.00
N GLU A 20 0.84 -11.56 8.98
CA GLU A 20 1.47 -10.23 8.92
C GLU A 20 1.19 -9.47 7.61
N LEU A 21 0.94 -10.19 6.51
CA LEU A 21 0.57 -9.57 5.24
C LEU A 21 -0.92 -9.18 5.20
N VAL A 22 -1.80 -10.00 5.78
CA VAL A 22 -3.27 -9.79 5.67
C VAL A 22 -3.78 -8.74 6.65
N ASP A 23 -2.98 -8.28 7.62
CA ASP A 23 -3.32 -7.11 8.42
C ASP A 23 -3.21 -5.78 7.62
N GLY A 24 -2.50 -5.84 6.49
CA GLY A 24 -2.26 -4.73 5.58
C GLY A 24 -1.29 -3.66 6.10
N VAL A 25 -0.83 -3.71 7.35
CA VAL A 25 0.04 -2.67 7.94
C VAL A 25 1.40 -2.69 7.25
N TYR A 26 2.03 -3.86 7.19
CA TYR A 26 3.34 -4.02 6.57
C TYR A 26 3.34 -3.62 5.09
N LEU A 27 2.31 -4.05 4.35
CA LEU A 27 2.16 -3.72 2.93
C LEU A 27 1.98 -2.21 2.68
N ASN A 28 1.25 -1.51 3.54
CA ASN A 28 1.11 -0.06 3.44
C ASN A 28 2.44 0.66 3.73
N ASP A 29 3.23 0.18 4.70
CA ASP A 29 4.56 0.75 4.98
C ASP A 29 5.52 0.58 3.78
N ILE A 30 5.46 -0.57 3.08
CA ILE A 30 6.19 -0.78 1.84
C ILE A 30 5.69 0.15 0.72
N MET A 31 4.37 0.34 0.60
CA MET A 31 3.82 1.26 -0.40
C MET A 31 4.28 2.70 -0.18
N LEU A 32 4.40 3.15 1.07
CA LEU A 32 4.95 4.46 1.42
C LEU A 32 6.45 4.59 1.07
N GLN A 33 7.23 3.53 1.27
CA GLN A 33 8.64 3.51 0.85
C GLN A 33 8.77 3.59 -0.68
N ILE A 34 7.87 2.93 -1.42
CA ILE A 34 7.84 2.98 -2.89
C ILE A 34 7.40 4.35 -3.39
N ASN A 35 6.38 4.95 -2.77
CA ASN A 35 5.84 6.24 -3.15
C ASN A 35 5.64 7.16 -1.94
N PRO A 36 6.67 7.92 -1.52
CA PRO A 36 6.56 8.81 -0.37
C PRO A 36 5.60 9.99 -0.62
N LYS A 37 5.20 10.23 -1.87
CA LYS A 37 4.22 11.26 -2.26
C LYS A 37 2.78 10.75 -2.26
N SER A 38 2.54 9.48 -1.99
CA SER A 38 1.17 8.98 -1.85
C SER A 38 0.50 9.68 -0.68
N ASP A 39 -0.77 10.07 -0.84
CA ASP A 39 -1.59 10.61 0.24
C ASP A 39 -1.49 9.67 1.46
N ILE A 40 -0.89 10.17 2.54
CA ILE A 40 -0.57 9.40 3.75
C ILE A 40 -1.88 9.19 4.49
N GLN A 41 -2.65 8.20 4.05
CA GLN A 41 -3.77 7.70 4.82
C GLN A 41 -3.21 6.87 5.97
N ARG A 42 -3.35 7.42 7.18
CA ARG A 42 -2.89 6.81 8.42
C ARG A 42 -3.51 5.41 8.56
N THR A 43 -2.68 4.39 8.40
CA THR A 43 -3.09 2.99 8.55
C THR A 43 -3.24 2.61 10.01
N ASN A 44 -4.14 1.67 10.30
CA ASN A 44 -4.39 1.18 11.65
C ASN A 44 -3.30 0.20 12.05
N LYS A 45 -2.31 0.65 12.82
CA LYS A 45 -1.18 -0.18 13.29
C LYS A 45 -1.56 -1.24 14.33
N LYS A 46 -2.71 -1.08 15.00
CA LYS A 46 -3.23 -2.02 16.00
C LYS A 46 -4.49 -2.67 15.47
N VAL A 47 -4.30 -3.66 14.60
CA VAL A 47 -5.41 -4.33 13.92
C VAL A 47 -6.15 -5.31 14.85
N ASN A 48 -5.51 -5.83 15.91
CA ASN A 48 -6.12 -6.72 16.93
C ASN A 48 -6.97 -7.88 16.36
N ASN A 49 -6.68 -8.33 15.14
CA ASN A 49 -7.49 -9.29 14.38
C ASN A 49 -8.94 -8.83 14.08
N ASP A 50 -9.22 -7.53 14.14
CA ASP A 50 -10.48 -6.94 13.70
C ASP A 50 -10.56 -6.95 12.16
N SER A 51 -11.55 -7.66 11.64
CA SER A 51 -11.75 -7.81 10.19
C SER A 51 -12.04 -6.48 9.49
N THR A 52 -12.74 -5.55 10.14
CA THR A 52 -13.06 -4.22 9.59
C THR A 52 -11.79 -3.40 9.43
N LEU A 53 -10.90 -3.42 10.43
CA LEU A 53 -9.62 -2.70 10.35
C LEU A 53 -8.71 -3.28 9.26
N ARG A 54 -8.68 -4.60 9.08
CA ARG A 54 -7.95 -5.27 7.99
C ARG A 54 -8.45 -4.84 6.63
N ILE A 55 -9.78 -4.84 6.46
CA ILE A 55 -10.42 -4.41 5.22
C ILE A 55 -10.10 -2.95 4.93
N GLN A 56 -10.14 -2.07 5.94
CA GLN A 56 -9.76 -0.66 5.77
C GLN A 56 -8.31 -0.50 5.34
N ASN A 57 -7.37 -1.16 6.02
CA ASN A 57 -5.95 -1.11 5.68
C ASN A 57 -5.68 -1.61 4.24
N LEU A 58 -6.32 -2.71 3.83
CA LEU A 58 -6.20 -3.25 2.48
C LEU A 58 -6.88 -2.36 1.42
N SER A 59 -8.01 -1.73 1.76
CA SER A 59 -8.70 -0.79 0.87
C SER A 59 -7.84 0.44 0.58
N ILE A 60 -7.18 0.99 1.62
CA ILE A 60 -6.21 2.08 1.48
C ILE A 60 -5.07 1.66 0.57
N LEU A 61 -4.47 0.49 0.81
CA LEU A 61 -3.37 -0.06 0.01
C LEU A 61 -3.75 -0.16 -1.48
N ILE A 62 -4.91 -0.76 -1.78
CA ILE A 62 -5.39 -0.90 -3.16
C ILE A 62 -5.56 0.47 -3.83
N ARG A 63 -6.10 1.45 -3.11
CA ARG A 63 -6.26 2.82 -3.63
C ARG A 63 -4.91 3.47 -3.91
N GLN A 64 -3.93 3.31 -3.03
CA GLN A 64 -2.58 3.85 -3.22
C GLN A 64 -1.87 3.21 -4.42
N ILE A 65 -1.94 1.88 -4.56
CA ILE A 65 -1.38 1.15 -5.71
C ILE A 65 -2.05 1.62 -7.02
N LYS A 66 -3.38 1.67 -7.05
CA LYS A 66 -4.12 2.17 -8.23
C LYS A 66 -3.73 3.61 -8.55
N SER A 67 -3.68 4.49 -7.55
CA SER A 67 -3.30 5.89 -7.75
C SER A 67 -1.87 6.01 -8.29
N TYR A 68 -0.92 5.25 -7.74
CA TYR A 68 0.48 5.27 -8.17
C TYR A 68 0.62 5.01 -9.67
N TYR A 69 -0.03 3.97 -10.18
CA TYR A 69 0.01 3.65 -11.61
C TYR A 69 -0.91 4.53 -12.46
N GLN A 70 -2.04 5.00 -11.91
CA GLN A 70 -2.96 5.87 -12.66
C GLN A 70 -2.44 7.31 -12.79
N VAL A 71 -1.70 7.83 -11.82
CA VAL A 71 -1.08 9.16 -11.91
C VAL A 71 -0.06 9.21 -13.06
N SER A 72 0.64 8.11 -13.33
CA SER A 72 1.49 7.97 -14.52
C SER A 72 0.73 8.13 -15.84
N GLY A 73 -0.56 7.77 -15.88
CA GLY A 73 -1.45 8.02 -17.04
C GLY A 73 -2.13 9.39 -17.03
N ARG A 74 -2.21 10.07 -15.87
CA ARG A 74 -2.88 11.38 -15.71
C ARG A 74 -2.02 12.58 -16.07
N CYS A 75 -0.73 12.39 -16.39
CA CYS A 75 0.10 13.46 -16.96
C CYS A 75 -0.55 14.07 -18.23
N HIS A 76 -1.33 13.28 -18.97
CA HIS A 76 -2.07 13.75 -20.14
C HIS A 76 -3.28 14.65 -19.81
N LEU A 77 -3.90 14.52 -18.63
CA LEU A 77 -5.08 15.31 -18.25
C LEU A 77 -4.71 16.59 -17.47
N TRP A 78 -3.62 16.58 -16.71
CA TRP A 78 -3.15 17.78 -16.00
C TRP A 78 -2.64 18.86 -16.96
N CYS A 79 -1.99 18.48 -18.08
CA CYS A 79 -1.68 19.45 -19.14
C CYS A 79 -2.96 20.12 -19.69
N PHE A 80 -4.03 19.37 -19.95
CA PHE A 80 -5.28 19.96 -20.44
C PHE A 80 -6.00 20.85 -19.42
N ALA A 81 -6.01 20.46 -18.14
CA ALA A 81 -6.68 21.25 -17.10
C ALA A 81 -5.96 22.59 -16.81
N THR A 82 -4.63 22.65 -16.94
CA THR A 82 -3.87 23.90 -16.76
C THR A 82 -3.85 24.76 -18.03
N LEU A 83 -3.81 24.16 -19.23
CA LEU A 83 -3.85 24.90 -20.51
C LEU A 83 -5.23 25.44 -20.89
N CYS A 84 -6.33 24.91 -20.34
CA CYS A 84 -7.68 25.41 -20.63
C CYS A 84 -8.13 26.56 -19.68
N SER A 85 -7.25 27.00 -18.75
CA SER A 85 -7.50 28.13 -17.85
C SER A 85 -6.62 29.36 -18.14
N THR A 86 -6.04 29.46 -19.34
CA THR A 86 -5.38 30.67 -19.86
C THR A 86 -5.94 30.99 -21.24
#